data_AF-A0A0A2V670-F1
#
_entry.id   AF-A0A0A2V670-F1
#
_cell.length_a   1.000
_cell.length_b   1.000
_cell.length_c   1.000
_cell.angle_alpha   90.00
_cell.angle_beta   90.00
_cell.angle_gamma   90.00
#
_symmetry.space_group_name_H-M   'P 1'
#
loop_
_entity.id
_entity.type
_entity.pdbx_description
1 polymer ?
#
loop_
_entity_poly.entity_id
_entity_poly.type
_entity_poly.pdbx_seq_one_letter_code
_entity_poly.pdbx_strand_id
1 'polypeptide(L)' 'MSWANWSLDKQGRVSIDRMALADLDYGLKVKDSQLLRLPGAQRIGNPTWRSPEAQTGKGIHKKSDVFSYGIVGS' A
#
# COMPACT_ATOMS: atom_id res chain seq x y z
N MET A 1 -5.15 1.98 15.42
CA MET A 1 -6.42 1.23 15.51
C MET A 1 -6.99 1.12 14.09
N SER A 2 -7.12 -0.08 13.55
CA SER A 2 -7.87 -0.33 12.31
C SER A 2 -9.21 -0.98 12.65
N TRP A 3 -10.24 -0.66 11.86
CA TRP A 3 -11.59 -1.17 12.04
C TRP A 3 -12.22 -1.39 10.67
N ALA A 4 -13.02 -2.46 10.56
CA ALA A 4 -13.82 -2.78 9.41
C ALA A 4 -15.27 -2.96 9.85
N ASN A 5 -16.19 -2.26 9.18
CA ASN A 5 -17.62 -2.50 9.36
C ASN A 5 -18.03 -3.58 8.37
N TRP A 6 -18.56 -4.68 8.89
CA TRP A 6 -19.05 -5.80 8.10
C TRP A 6 -20.46 -6.18 8.53
N SER A 7 -21.22 -6.74 7.58
CA SER A 7 -22.57 -7.25 7.76
C SER A 7 -22.72 -8.58 7.00
N LEU A 8 -23.83 -9.28 7.24
CA LEU A 8 -24.20 -10.45 6.43
C LEU A 8 -25.27 -10.03 5.43
N ASP A 9 -25.07 -10.37 4.16
CA ASP A 9 -26.10 -10.20 3.15
C ASP A 9 -27.25 -11.20 3.35
N LYS A 10 -28.28 -11.10 2.51
CA LYS A 10 -29.47 -11.98 2.60
C LYS A 10 -29.16 -13.45 2.34
N GLN A 11 -27.99 -13.77 1.78
CA GLN A 11 -27.50 -15.11 1.50
C GLN A 11 -26.50 -15.58 2.58
N GLY A 12 -26.30 -14.80 3.64
CA GLY A 12 -25.37 -15.11 4.74
C GLY A 12 -23.90 -14.89 4.39
N ARG A 13 -23.59 -14.14 3.33
CA ARG A 13 -22.20 -13.82 2.94
C ARG A 13 -21.76 -12.53 3.61
N VAL A 14 -20.48 -12.46 3.96
CA VAL A 14 -19.89 -11.25 4.55
C VAL A 14 -19.85 -10.14 3.49
N SER A 15 -20.52 -9.04 3.77
CA SER A 15 -20.40 -7.75 3.07
C SER A 15 -19.54 -6.83 3.90
N ILE A 16 -18.52 -6.21 3.30
CA ILE A 16 -17.70 -5.20 3.98
C ILE A 16 -18.10 -3.82 3.46
N ASP A 17 -18.64 -3.00 4.36
CA ASP A 17 -19.20 -1.69 4.01
C ASP A 17 -18.13 -0.59 4.08
N ARG A 18 -17.20 -0.70 5.03
CA ARG A 18 -16.07 0.23 5.19
C ARG A 18 -14.86 -0.50 5.72
N MET A 19 -13.71 -0.10 5.21
CA MET A 19 -12.39 -0.48 5.72
C MET A 19 -11.57 0.77 5.97
N ALA A 20 -10.73 0.75 7.01
CA ALA A 20 -9.71 1.76 7.25
C ALA A 20 -8.33 1.20 6.91
N LEU A 21 -7.48 2.04 6.30
CA LEU A 21 -6.05 1.76 6.17
C LEU A 21 -5.41 1.74 7.57
N ALA A 22 -4.61 0.71 7.81
CA ALA A 22 -3.89 0.47 9.04
C ALA A 22 -2.38 0.66 8.82
N ASP A 23 -1.60 0.62 9.91
CA ASP A 23 -0.14 0.51 9.87
C ASP A 23 0.52 1.57 8.97
N LEU A 24 0.36 2.82 9.37
CA LEU A 24 0.92 3.98 8.66
C LEU A 24 2.37 4.27 9.09
N ASP A 25 3.05 3.34 9.76
CA ASP A 25 4.39 3.53 10.32
C ASP A 25 5.44 3.73 9.21
N TYR A 26 5.17 3.18 8.01
CA TYR A 26 5.95 3.41 6.79
C TYR A 26 5.40 4.54 5.89
N GLY A 27 4.39 5.27 6.36
CA GLY A 27 3.84 6.42 5.64
C GLY A 27 4.85 7.57 5.57
N LEU A 28 5.07 8.11 4.37
CA LEU A 28 5.99 9.23 4.16
C LEU A 28 5.30 10.41 3.49
N LYS A 29 5.49 11.61 4.03
CA LYS A 29 5.15 12.86 3.34
C LYS A 29 6.29 13.24 2.39
N VAL A 30 6.06 13.11 1.09
CA VAL A 30 7.01 13.53 0.06
C VAL A 30 6.62 14.93 -0.43
N LYS A 31 7.60 15.81 -0.67
CA LYS A 31 7.35 17.10 -1.34
C LYS A 31 7.07 16.84 -2.82
N ASP A 32 5.99 17.45 -3.33
CA ASP A 32 5.60 17.40 -4.72
C ASP A 32 5.50 15.96 -5.28
N SER A 33 5.87 15.75 -6.55
CA SER A 33 5.93 14.44 -7.21
C SER A 33 7.33 13.81 -7.12
N GLN A 34 8.10 14.11 -6.06
CA GLN A 34 9.45 13.57 -5.92
C GLN A 34 9.43 12.05 -5.70
N LEU A 35 10.44 11.38 -6.27
CA LEU A 35 10.72 9.99 -5.95
C LEU A 35 11.47 9.92 -4.60
N LEU A 36 10.99 9.07 -3.71
CA LEU A 36 11.78 8.64 -2.56
C LEU A 36 12.90 7.73 -3.06
N ARG A 37 14.14 8.22 -3.00
CA ARG A 37 15.36 7.44 -3.22
C ARG A 37 16.18 7.43 -1.95
N LEU A 38 16.49 6.23 -1.47
CA LEU A 38 17.34 6.05 -0.30
C LEU A 38 18.82 5.95 -0.72
N PRO A 39 19.76 6.39 0.13
CA PRO A 39 21.18 6.20 -0.10
C PRO A 39 21.50 4.74 -0.44
N GLY A 40 22.42 4.51 -1.38
CA GLY A 40 22.82 3.16 -1.78
C GLY A 40 21.73 2.34 -2.50
N ALA A 41 20.67 2.98 -3.00
CA ALA A 41 19.53 2.31 -3.65
C ALA A 41 18.85 1.28 -2.73
N GLN A 42 18.83 1.58 -1.42
CA GLN A 42 18.21 0.71 -0.43
C GLN A 42 16.71 0.51 -0.73
N ARG A 43 16.26 -0.73 -0.59
CA ARG A 43 14.88 -1.15 -0.88
C ARG A 43 14.13 -1.27 0.45
N ILE A 44 12.98 -0.61 0.57
CA ILE A 44 12.14 -0.63 1.78
C ILE A 44 10.74 -1.14 1.49
N GLY A 45 10.05 -1.59 2.53
CA GLY A 45 8.69 -2.12 2.44
C GLY A 45 8.64 -3.60 2.02
N ASN A 46 7.43 -4.15 2.06
CA ASN A 46 7.20 -5.58 1.83
C ASN A 46 7.66 -6.02 0.42
N PRO A 47 8.62 -6.96 0.29
CA PRO A 47 9.09 -7.46 -1.00
C PRO A 47 7.99 -8.02 -1.92
N THR A 48 6.90 -8.56 -1.39
CA THR A 48 5.85 -9.15 -2.24
C THR A 48 4.91 -8.10 -2.83
N TRP A 49 4.86 -6.89 -2.27
CA TRP A 49 3.97 -5.81 -2.72
C TRP A 49 4.70 -4.66 -3.39
N ARG A 50 6.03 -4.66 -3.39
CA ARG A 50 6.83 -3.61 -4.04
C ARG A 50 6.68 -3.64 -5.56
N SER A 51 6.47 -2.45 -6.14
CA SER A 51 6.51 -2.22 -7.58
C SER A 51 7.90 -2.50 -8.18
N PRO A 52 8.01 -2.71 -9.50
CA PRO A 52 9.28 -3.03 -10.16
C PRO A 52 10.39 -1.98 -9.93
N GLU A 53 10.06 -0.69 -9.95
CA GLU A 53 11.00 0.40 -9.65
C GLU A 53 11.44 0.42 -8.19
N ALA A 54 10.56 0.05 -7.26
CA ALA A 54 10.89 -0.11 -5.85
C ALA A 54 11.74 -1.36 -5.58
N GLN A 55 11.56 -2.43 -6.37
CA GLN A 55 12.44 -3.62 -6.33
C GLN A 55 13.86 -3.29 -6.75
N THR A 56 14.01 -2.45 -7.77
CA THR A 56 15.31 -2.09 -8.34
C THR A 56 15.99 -0.92 -7.62
N GLY A 57 15.35 -0.34 -6.60
CA GLY A 57 15.89 0.82 -5.87
C GLY A 57 15.93 2.11 -6.70
N LYS A 58 15.18 2.16 -7.81
CA LYS A 58 15.11 3.35 -8.70
C LYS A 58 14.25 4.48 -8.12
N GLY A 59 13.48 4.16 -7.10
CA GLY A 59 12.73 5.07 -6.26
C GLY A 59 11.30 4.59 -6.04
N ILE A 60 10.65 5.16 -5.02
CA ILE A 60 9.24 4.93 -4.68
C ILE A 60 8.48 6.23 -4.94
N HIS A 61 7.30 6.15 -5.53
CA HIS A 61 6.42 7.29 -5.75
C HIS A 61 4.96 6.86 -5.68
N LYS A 62 4.03 7.81 -5.82
CA LYS A 62 2.59 7.55 -5.69
C LYS A 62 2.05 6.41 -6.58
N LYS A 63 2.65 6.16 -7.76
CA LYS A 63 2.21 5.04 -8.61
C LYS A 63 2.70 3.68 -8.08
N SER A 64 3.78 3.66 -7.30
CA SER A 64 4.23 2.47 -6.58
C SER A 64 3.21 2.05 -5.53
N ASP A 65 2.55 3.01 -4.84
CA ASP A 65 1.44 2.69 -3.91
C ASP A 65 0.21 2.13 -4.64
N VAL A 66 -0.09 2.65 -5.84
CA VAL A 66 -1.16 2.12 -6.70
C VAL A 66 -0.87 0.68 -7.13
N PHE A 67 0.40 0.37 -7.45
CA PHE A 67 0.82 -1.00 -7.74
C PHE A 67 0.63 -1.90 -6.53
N SER A 68 1.09 -1.49 -5.34
CA SER A 68 0.91 -2.23 -4.08
C SER A 68 -0.57 -2.52 -3.80
N TYR A 69 -1.45 -1.53 -4.01
CA TYR A 69 -2.89 -1.69 -3.87
C TYR A 69 -3.46 -2.76 -4.81
N GLY A 70 -2.98 -2.79 -6.07
CA GLY A 70 -3.38 -3.81 -7.04
C GLY A 70 -3.02 -5.24 -6.62
N ILE A 71 -1.88 -5.43 -5.94
CA ILE A 71 -1.48 -6.75 -5.42
C ILE A 71 -2.29 -7.14 -4.18
N VAL A 72 -2.71 -6.18 -3.34
CA VAL A 72 -3.55 -6.48 -2.18
C VAL A 72 -4.98 -6.86 -2.60
N GLY A 73 -5.46 -6.31 -3.71
CA GLY A 73 -6.79 -6.61 -4.25
C GLY A 73 -6.87 -7.81 -5.20
N SER A 74 -5.76 -8.51 -5.48
CA SER A 74 -5.71 -9.63 -6.43
C SER A 74 -6.15 -10.96 -5.83
#